data_AF-A0A953ICT1-F1
#
_entry.id   AF-A0A953ICT1-F1
#
_cell.length_a   1.000
_cell.length_b   1.000
_cell.length_c   1.000
_cell.angle_alpha   90.00
_cell.angle_beta   90.00
_cell.angle_gamma   90.00
#
_symmetry.space_group_name_H-M   'P 1'
#
loop_
_entity.id
_entity.type
_entity.pdbx_description
1 polymer ?
#
loop_
_entity_poly.entity_id
_entity_poly.type
_entity_poly.pdbx_seq_one_letter_code
_entity_poly.pdbx_strand_id
1 'polypeptide(L)'
;MIVPEQILLTGGSGRLGIELRGLLPGIVAPPRSELDVTKPDTIDAALDRYRPQIVVHAAAYTNVAEAEVDRRSCWQVNVEGTRNLVRALGRRGIRLVHISTDYVFDGTRGGYREDDPVGPVCNFYALSKLVAEEIVRVLD
;
A
#
# COMPACT_ATOMS: atom_id res chain seq x y z
N MET A 1 -1.46 -15.35 -18.82
CA MET A 1 -0.35 -15.55 -17.87
C MET A 1 0.26 -14.19 -17.59
N ILE A 2 0.40 -13.80 -16.31
CA ILE A 2 1.01 -12.53 -15.91
C ILE A 2 2.51 -12.78 -15.76
N VAL A 3 3.34 -11.89 -16.32
CA VAL A 3 4.80 -11.94 -16.15
C VAL A 3 5.26 -10.85 -15.17
N PRO A 4 6.36 -11.04 -14.41
CA PRO A 4 6.79 -10.10 -13.37
C PRO A 4 6.93 -8.64 -13.83
N GLU A 5 7.31 -8.40 -15.08
CA GLU A 5 7.47 -7.07 -15.68
C GLU A 5 6.15 -6.30 -15.83
N GLN A 6 5.02 -7.00 -15.69
CA GLN A 6 3.68 -6.40 -15.67
C GLN A 6 3.23 -6.00 -14.26
N ILE A 7 4.08 -6.19 -13.25
CA ILE A 7 3.81 -5.86 -11.85
C ILE A 7 4.60 -4.61 -11.48
N LEU A 8 3.90 -3.58 -11.01
CA LEU A 8 4.50 -2.39 -10.43
C LEU A 8 4.44 -2.46 -8.90
N LEU A 9 5.55 -2.19 -8.24
CA LEU A 9 5.71 -2.21 -6.78
C LEU A 9 5.95 -0.79 -6.27
N THR A 10 5.06 -0.30 -5.40
CA THR A 10 5.33 0.92 -4.64
C THR A 10 6.10 0.56 -3.37
N GLY A 11 7.02 1.42 -2.91
CA GLY A 11 7.76 1.15 -1.67
C GLY A 11 8.86 0.11 -1.83
N GLY A 12 9.40 -0.05 -3.05
CA GLY A 12 10.41 -1.05 -3.40
C GLY A 12 11.78 -0.87 -2.74
N SER A 13 12.01 0.20 -1.98
CA SER A 13 13.19 0.42 -1.13
C SER A 13 12.95 0.08 0.35
N GLY A 14 11.70 -0.19 0.74
CA GLY A 14 11.37 -0.67 2.09
C GLY A 14 11.71 -2.15 2.26
N ARG A 15 11.71 -2.64 3.51
CA ARG A 15 12.09 -4.01 3.84
C ARG A 15 11.36 -5.06 3.01
N LEU A 16 10.02 -5.04 3.01
CA LEU A 16 9.23 -5.96 2.19
C LEU A 16 9.49 -5.79 0.69
N GLY A 17 9.63 -4.54 0.24
CA GLY A 17 9.87 -4.25 -1.16
C GLY A 17 11.20 -4.81 -1.69
N ILE A 18 12.25 -4.77 -0.87
CA ILE A 18 13.55 -5.38 -1.18
C ILE A 18 13.42 -6.90 -1.35
N GLU A 19 12.75 -7.57 -0.40
CA GLU A 19 12.54 -9.02 -0.47
C GLU A 19 11.71 -9.42 -1.70
N LEU A 20 10.62 -8.70 -1.97
CA LEU A 20 9.77 -8.95 -3.15
C LEU A 20 10.53 -8.81 -4.47
N ARG A 21 11.45 -7.85 -4.56
CA ARG A 21 12.32 -7.68 -5.74
C ARG A 21 13.29 -8.84 -5.94
N GLY A 22 13.74 -9.46 -4.85
CA GLY A 22 14.57 -10.68 -4.90
C GLY A 22 13.77 -11.91 -5.33
N LEU A 23 12.54 -12.04 -4.83
CA LEU A 23 11.65 -13.18 -5.12
C LEU A 23 11.00 -13.11 -6.51
N LEU A 24 10.79 -11.91 -7.04
CA LEU A 24 10.16 -11.68 -8.35
C LEU A 24 11.12 -10.89 -9.25
N PRO A 25 12.16 -11.53 -9.82
CA PRO A 25 13.03 -10.89 -10.79
C PRO A 25 12.21 -10.30 -11.94
N GLY A 26 12.41 -9.03 -12.24
CA GLY A 26 11.66 -8.31 -13.28
C GLY A 26 10.53 -7.41 -12.76
N ILE A 27 10.14 -7.49 -11.48
CA ILE A 27 9.16 -6.55 -10.90
C ILE A 27 9.64 -5.10 -11.02
N VAL A 28 8.75 -4.21 -11.48
CA VAL A 28 9.07 -2.80 -11.69
C VAL A 28 8.87 -2.05 -10.37
N ALA A 29 9.94 -1.50 -9.80
CA ALA A 29 9.90 -0.79 -8.53
C ALA A 29 10.51 0.62 -8.67
N PRO A 30 9.74 1.61 -9.14
CA PRO A 30 10.27 2.96 -9.35
C PRO A 30 10.72 3.59 -8.02
N PRO A 31 11.78 4.39 -8.01
CA PRO A 31 12.15 5.16 -6.84
C PRO A 31 11.08 6.19 -6.49
N ARG A 32 11.07 6.67 -5.25
CA ARG A 32 10.10 7.68 -4.78
C ARG A 32 10.10 8.97 -5.62
N SER A 33 11.23 9.31 -6.24
CA SER A 33 11.32 10.48 -7.13
C SER A 33 10.48 10.33 -8.41
N GLU A 34 10.20 9.11 -8.85
CA GLU A 34 9.36 8.81 -10.02
C GLU A 34 7.93 8.43 -9.62
N LEU A 35 7.76 7.79 -8.45
CA LEU A 35 6.45 7.39 -7.93
C LEU A 35 6.34 7.69 -6.44
N ASP A 36 5.75 8.84 -6.11
CA ASP A 36 5.37 9.20 -4.75
C ASP A 36 3.85 9.08 -4.60
N VAL A 37 3.39 8.12 -3.82
CA VAL A 37 1.95 7.88 -3.60
C VAL A 37 1.22 9.10 -3.04
N THR A 38 1.94 10.02 -2.38
CA THR A 38 1.35 11.27 -1.85
C THR A 38 1.11 12.32 -2.93
N LYS A 39 1.61 12.10 -4.16
CA LYS A 39 1.53 13.03 -5.30
C LYS A 39 0.81 12.36 -6.50
N PRO A 40 -0.50 12.62 -6.68
CA PRO A 40 -1.31 11.98 -7.73
C PRO A 40 -0.68 12.01 -9.13
N ASP A 41 -0.12 13.15 -9.54
CA ASP A 41 0.46 13.31 -10.89
C ASP A 41 1.63 12.35 -11.15
N THR A 42 2.41 12.01 -10.12
CA THR A 42 3.52 11.04 -10.26
C THR A 42 3.00 9.61 -10.41
N ILE A 43 1.83 9.31 -9.83
CA ILE A 43 1.17 8.01 -9.98
C ILE A 43 0.69 7.86 -11.42
N ASP A 44 -0.05 8.84 -11.95
CA ASP A 44 -0.54 8.78 -13.33
C ASP A 44 0.62 8.67 -14.33
N ALA A 45 1.68 9.47 -14.16
CA ALA A 45 2.88 9.40 -15.00
C ALA A 45 3.57 8.02 -14.95
N ALA A 46 3.69 7.41 -13.76
CA ALA A 46 4.27 6.07 -13.62
C ALA A 46 3.37 5.01 -14.28
N LEU A 47 2.06 5.07 -14.08
CA LEU A 47 1.13 4.11 -14.68
C LEU A 47 1.14 4.20 -16.22
N ASP A 48 1.24 5.41 -16.78
CA ASP A 48 1.35 5.61 -18.24
C ASP A 48 2.67 5.09 -18.81
N ARG A 49 3.77 5.31 -18.07
CA ARG A 49 5.11 4.88 -18.46
C ARG A 49 5.28 3.36 -18.41
N TYR A 50 4.90 2.74 -17.31
CA TYR A 50 5.17 1.32 -17.05
C TYR A 50 4.04 0.39 -17.46
N ARG A 51 2.82 0.92 -17.65
CA ARG A 51 1.63 0.18 -18.10
C ARG A 51 1.43 -1.17 -17.37
N PRO A 52 1.45 -1.20 -16.03
CA PRO A 52 1.33 -2.45 -15.29
C PRO A 52 -0.08 -3.05 -15.41
N GLN A 53 -0.18 -4.37 -15.26
CA GLN A 53 -1.45 -5.09 -15.09
C GLN A 53 -1.82 -5.28 -13.61
N ILE A 54 -0.82 -5.24 -12.72
CA ILE A 54 -0.97 -5.35 -11.27
C ILE A 54 -0.11 -4.26 -10.61
N VAL A 55 -0.65 -3.63 -9.58
CA VAL A 55 0.14 -2.86 -8.60
C VAL A 55 0.17 -3.61 -7.27
N VAL A 56 1.37 -3.85 -6.74
CA VAL A 56 1.59 -4.26 -5.36
C VAL A 56 1.93 -3.02 -4.55
N HIS A 57 1.03 -2.61 -3.66
CA HIS A 57 1.17 -1.41 -2.85
C HIS A 57 1.78 -1.73 -1.48
N ALA A 58 3.12 -1.63 -1.41
CA ALA A 58 3.90 -1.81 -0.17
C ALA A 58 4.50 -0.49 0.37
N ALA A 59 4.15 0.66 -0.21
CA ALA A 59 4.58 1.95 0.31
C ALA A 59 3.72 2.30 1.53
N ALA A 60 4.37 2.47 2.68
CA ALA A 60 3.71 2.81 3.93
C ALA A 60 4.67 3.58 4.84
N TYR A 61 4.09 4.41 5.72
CA TYR A 61 4.75 4.89 6.91
C TYR A 61 4.68 3.79 7.97
N THR A 62 5.81 3.14 8.26
CA THR A 62 5.87 1.91 9.08
C THR A 62 6.46 2.09 10.47
N ASN A 63 6.94 3.30 10.82
CA ASN A 63 7.41 3.58 12.17
C ASN A 63 6.21 3.77 13.12
N VAL A 64 5.78 2.68 13.76
CA VAL A 64 4.58 2.66 14.62
C VAL A 64 4.67 3.68 15.76
N ALA A 65 5.83 3.78 16.42
CA ALA A 65 6.01 4.70 17.54
C ALA A 65 5.95 6.16 17.08
N GLU A 66 6.59 6.46 15.95
CA GLU A 66 6.61 7.82 15.40
C GLU A 66 5.27 8.23 14.79
N ALA A 67 4.46 7.27 14.32
CA ALA A 67 3.12 7.53 13.80
C ALA A 67 2.18 8.16 14.84
N GLU A 68 2.42 7.96 16.14
CA GLU A 68 1.68 8.65 17.21
C GLU A 68 2.02 10.14 17.32
N VAL A 69 3.25 10.50 16.95
CA VAL A 69 3.77 11.87 17.02
C VAL A 69 3.53 12.59 15.69
N ASP A 70 4.02 12.02 14.59
CA ASP A 70 3.81 12.55 13.23
C ASP A 70 2.63 11.88 12.54
N ARG A 71 1.46 12.08 13.15
CA ARG A 71 0.16 11.60 12.63
C ARG A 71 -0.13 12.10 11.23
N ARG A 72 0.32 13.32 10.91
CA ARG A 72 0.07 13.95 9.61
C ARG A 72 0.81 13.19 8.49
N SER A 73 2.11 12.93 8.65
CA SER A 73 2.86 12.19 7.63
C SER A 73 2.39 10.74 7.53
N CYS A 74 2.07 10.11 8.66
CA CYS A 74 1.49 8.77 8.67
C CYS A 74 0.18 8.72 7.86
N TRP A 75 -0.75 9.63 8.12
CA TRP A 75 -2.01 9.74 7.38
C TRP A 75 -1.78 10.03 5.90
N GLN A 76 -0.90 10.99 5.60
CA GLN A 76 -0.62 11.39 4.22
C GLN A 76 -0.10 10.22 3.37
N VAL A 77 0.77 9.38 3.93
CA VAL A 77 1.32 8.23 3.21
C VAL A 77 0.34 7.06 3.19
N ASN A 78 -0.15 6.63 4.36
CA ASN A 78 -0.93 5.40 4.47
C ASN A 78 -2.36 5.56 3.94
N VAL A 79 -3.00 6.69 4.21
CA VAL A 79 -4.41 6.92 3.84
C VAL A 79 -4.52 7.66 2.52
N GLU A 80 -4.01 8.89 2.44
CA GLU A 80 -4.15 9.69 1.22
C GLU A 80 -3.32 9.10 0.06
N GLY A 81 -2.15 8.53 0.36
CA GLY A 81 -1.36 7.82 -0.63
C GLY A 81 -2.10 6.63 -1.24
N THR A 82 -2.73 5.80 -0.40
CA THR A 82 -3.57 4.68 -0.85
C THR A 82 -4.76 5.19 -1.66
N ARG A 83 -5.45 6.25 -1.20
CA ARG A 83 -6.58 6.86 -1.91
C ARG A 83 -6.21 7.35 -3.30
N ASN A 84 -5.07 8.03 -3.42
CA ASN A 84 -4.58 8.53 -4.71
C ASN A 84 -4.31 7.38 -5.67
N LEU A 85 -3.67 6.32 -5.18
CA LEU A 85 -3.41 5.13 -5.97
C LEU A 85 -4.71 4.47 -6.43
N VAL A 86 -5.63 4.18 -5.50
CA VAL A 86 -6.95 3.58 -5.79
C VAL A 86 -7.70 4.36 -6.86
N ARG A 87 -7.77 5.70 -6.75
CA ARG A 87 -8.41 6.56 -7.76
C ARG A 87 -7.77 6.45 -9.14
N ALA A 88 -6.44 6.36 -9.20
CA ALA A 88 -5.73 6.23 -10.46
C ALA A 88 -5.97 4.85 -11.10
N LEU A 89 -6.04 3.77 -10.30
CA LEU A 89 -6.23 2.40 -10.78
C LEU A 89 -7.65 2.11 -11.25
N GLY A 90 -8.68 2.62 -10.55
CA GLY A 90 -10.09 2.34 -10.86
C GLY A 90 -10.50 2.77 -12.28
N ARG A 91 -9.80 3.76 -12.86
CA ARG A 91 -10.04 4.20 -14.25
C ARG A 91 -9.36 3.34 -15.31
N ARG A 92 -8.50 2.40 -14.92
CA ARG A 92 -7.52 1.74 -15.80
C ARG A 92 -7.63 0.22 -15.82
N GLY A 93 -8.54 -0.39 -15.04
CA GLY A 93 -8.67 -1.85 -14.95
C GLY A 93 -7.42 -2.55 -14.44
N ILE A 94 -6.61 -1.86 -13.65
CA ILE A 94 -5.37 -2.39 -13.06
C ILE A 94 -5.70 -2.99 -11.70
N ARG A 95 -5.28 -4.24 -11.47
CA ARG A 95 -5.51 -4.91 -10.18
C ARG A 95 -4.59 -4.37 -9.09
N LEU A 96 -5.09 -4.30 -7.87
CA LEU A 96 -4.33 -3.85 -6.71
C LEU A 96 -4.15 -4.99 -5.70
N VAL A 97 -2.92 -5.16 -5.21
CA VAL A 97 -2.60 -5.92 -4.00
C VAL A 97 -2.17 -4.91 -2.94
N HIS A 98 -3.00 -4.72 -1.91
CA HIS A 98 -2.68 -3.83 -0.79
C HIS A 98 -2.06 -4.62 0.36
N ILE A 99 -0.87 -4.21 0.81
CA ILE A 99 -0.24 -4.83 1.99
C ILE A 99 -0.73 -4.12 3.25
N SER A 100 -1.42 -4.85 4.12
CA SER A 100 -1.88 -4.34 5.43
C SER A 100 -1.05 -4.88 6.60
N THR A 101 -1.64 -4.95 7.79
CA THR A 101 -1.00 -5.34 9.05
C THR A 101 -2.00 -6.05 9.96
N ASP A 102 -1.51 -6.97 10.78
CA ASP A 102 -2.22 -7.58 11.90
C ASP A 102 -2.62 -6.56 12.98
N TYR A 103 -2.04 -5.36 13.00
CA TYR A 103 -2.36 -4.33 13.99
C TYR A 103 -3.80 -3.79 13.83
N VAL A 104 -4.51 -4.14 12.76
CA VAL A 104 -5.93 -3.82 12.59
C VAL A 104 -6.83 -4.61 13.54
N PHE A 105 -6.34 -5.68 14.15
CA PHE A 105 -7.05 -6.41 15.21
C PHE A 105 -6.77 -5.81 16.60
N ASP A 106 -7.59 -6.18 17.59
CA ASP A 106 -7.45 -5.68 18.97
C ASP A 106 -6.22 -6.23 19.72
N GLY A 107 -5.62 -7.30 19.21
CA GLY A 107 -4.43 -7.94 19.79
C GLY A 107 -4.67 -8.65 21.12
N THR A 108 -5.93 -8.88 21.52
CA THR A 108 -6.27 -9.54 22.79
C THR A 108 -6.02 -11.05 22.77
N ARG A 109 -5.87 -11.65 21.58
CA ARG A 109 -5.52 -13.06 21.39
C ARG A 109 -4.60 -13.25 20.19
N GLY A 110 -4.08 -14.47 20.02
CA GLY A 110 -3.41 -14.88 18.78
C GLY A 110 -4.35 -15.53 17.78
N GLY A 111 -3.83 -15.78 16.57
CA GLY A 111 -4.52 -16.59 15.56
C GLY A 111 -5.80 -15.96 15.01
N TYR A 112 -5.78 -14.66 14.74
CA TYR A 112 -6.85 -14.02 13.97
C TYR A 112 -6.91 -14.62 12.56
N ARG A 113 -8.13 -14.71 12.04
CA ARG A 113 -8.48 -15.16 10.70
C ARG A 113 -9.00 -13.99 9.88
N GLU A 114 -9.05 -14.13 8.57
CA GLU A 114 -9.49 -13.09 7.65
C GLU A 114 -10.98 -12.73 7.79
N ASP A 115 -11.77 -13.61 8.41
CA ASP A 115 -13.19 -13.41 8.74
C ASP A 115 -13.44 -12.93 10.17
N ASP A 116 -12.39 -12.80 10.99
CA ASP A 116 -12.51 -12.21 12.33
C ASP A 116 -12.78 -10.70 12.24
N PRO A 117 -13.54 -10.12 13.19
CA PRO A 117 -13.79 -8.69 13.21
C PRO A 117 -12.49 -7.91 13.42
N VAL A 118 -12.32 -6.86 12.62
CA VAL A 118 -11.26 -5.86 12.80
C VAL A 118 -11.60 -4.91 13.96
N GLY A 119 -10.56 -4.47 14.66
CA GLY A 119 -10.63 -3.53 15.76
C GLY A 119 -11.20 -4.07 17.08
N PRO A 120 -11.32 -3.20 18.11
CA PRO A 120 -10.86 -1.80 18.11
C PRO A 120 -9.34 -1.69 17.94
N VAL A 121 -8.89 -0.74 17.11
CA VAL A 121 -7.44 -0.55 16.85
C VAL A 121 -6.76 0.18 18.00
N CYS A 122 -5.56 -0.27 18.37
CA CYS A 122 -4.88 0.18 19.58
C CYS A 122 -3.92 1.38 19.38
N ASN A 123 -3.64 1.80 18.14
CA ASN A 123 -2.73 2.90 17.84
C ASN A 123 -3.05 3.60 16.50
N PHE A 124 -2.43 4.76 16.26
CA PHE A 124 -2.67 5.60 15.09
C PHE A 124 -2.19 4.95 13.78
N TYR A 125 -1.06 4.23 13.82
CA TYR A 125 -0.58 3.47 12.66
C TYR A 125 -1.63 2.44 12.22
N ALA A 126 -2.14 1.64 13.16
CA ALA A 126 -3.19 0.65 12.94
C ALA A 126 -4.44 1.28 12.33
N LEU A 127 -4.90 2.41 12.90
CA LEU A 127 -6.03 3.16 12.36
C LEU A 127 -5.78 3.58 10.90
N SER A 128 -4.60 4.12 10.60
CA SER A 128 -4.26 4.55 9.23
C SER A 128 -4.27 3.38 8.23
N LYS A 129 -3.85 2.19 8.66
CA LYS A 129 -3.84 0.98 7.84
C LYS A 129 -5.24 0.41 7.64
N LEU A 130 -6.05 0.35 8.70
CA LEU A 130 -7.45 -0.07 8.60
C LEU A 130 -8.25 0.86 7.67
N VAL A 131 -8.09 2.18 7.80
CA VAL A 131 -8.73 3.14 6.89
C VAL A 131 -8.26 2.93 5.44
N ALA A 132 -6.99 2.61 5.23
CA ALA A 132 -6.47 2.30 3.90
C ALA A 132 -7.11 1.03 3.31
N GLU A 133 -7.35 0.00 4.11
CA GLU A 133 -8.10 -1.20 3.66
C GLU A 133 -9.50 -0.83 3.18
N GLU A 134 -10.24 -0.05 3.95
CA GLU A 134 -11.59 0.37 3.57
C GLU A 134 -11.62 1.22 2.29
N ILE A 135 -10.58 2.03 2.07
CA ILE A 135 -10.40 2.76 0.80
C ILE A 135 -10.14 1.81 -0.36
N VAL A 136 -9.42 0.70 -0.13
CA VAL A 136 -9.17 -0.29 -1.18
C VAL A 136 -10.42 -1.11 -1.48
N ARG A 137 -11.27 -1.39 -0.48
CA ARG A 137 -12.53 -2.14 -0.68
C ARG A 137 -13.52 -1.44 -1.61
N VAL A 138 -13.45 -0.12 -1.76
CA VAL A 138 -14.31 0.63 -2.70
C VAL A 138 -13.77 0.67 -4.13
N LEU A 139 -12.60 0.05 -4.39
CA LEU A 139 -12.08 -0.18 -5.73
C LEU A 139 -12.80 -1.39 -6.35
N ASP A 140 -14.05 -1.21 -6.77
CA ASP A 140 -14.77 -2.15 -7.63
C ASP A 140 -14.36 -1.99 -9.11
#